data_AF-A0A5R1Z338-F1
#
_entry.id   AF-A0A5R1Z338-F1
#
_cell.length_a   1.000
_cell.length_b   1.000
_cell.length_c   1.000
_cell.angle_alpha   90.00
_cell.angle_beta   90.00
_cell.angle_gamma   90.00
#
_symmetry.space_group_name_H-M   'P 1'
#
loop_
_entity.id
_entity.type
_entity.pdbx_description
1 polymer ?
#
loop_
_entity_poly.entity_id
_entity_poly.type
_entity_poly.pdbx_seq_one_letter_code
_entity_poly.pdbx_strand_id
1 'polypeptide(L)'
;AVVPLPIQHEAAAERAQPLDGKDWKKGECDLIPGKTAPHIMTVERDYPATYERFTSIGPLMEKIGNGGKGIAWNTQSEMDLLRKLNYTKADGPAKGQPMLNTAIDAAEMILTLAPETNGQVAVKAWAALSEFTGRDHTHLATNK
;
A
#
# COMPACT_ATOMS: atom_id res chain seq x y z
N ALA A 1 8.42 -8.41 -15.33
CA ALA A 1 9.44 -9.09 -14.51
C ALA A 1 8.74 -10.05 -13.55
N VAL A 2 9.34 -11.21 -13.28
CA VAL A 2 8.85 -12.16 -12.27
C VAL A 2 9.59 -11.89 -10.96
N VAL A 3 8.85 -11.71 -9.87
CA VAL A 3 9.39 -11.32 -8.56
C VAL A 3 8.93 -12.33 -7.50
N PRO A 4 9.85 -13.06 -6.84
CA PRO A 4 9.49 -13.83 -5.66
C PRO A 4 9.25 -12.88 -4.47
N LEU A 5 8.14 -13.08 -3.76
CA LEU A 5 7.82 -12.35 -2.53
C LEU A 5 7.60 -13.37 -1.41
N PRO A 6 8.39 -13.35 -0.31
CA PRO A 6 8.17 -14.27 0.79
C PRO A 6 6.78 -14.07 1.41
N ILE A 7 6.30 -15.08 2.14
CA ILE A 7 5.05 -14.98 2.88
C ILE A 7 5.16 -13.85 3.90
N GLN A 8 4.21 -12.92 3.87
CA GLN A 8 4.22 -11.71 4.70
C GLN A 8 3.45 -11.96 6.01
N HIS A 9 3.99 -11.44 7.11
CA HIS A 9 3.22 -11.22 8.32
C HIS A 9 2.17 -10.11 8.08
N GLU A 10 1.10 -10.08 8.88
CA GLU A 10 0.01 -9.11 8.78
C GLU A 10 -0.76 -9.20 7.45
N ALA A 11 -0.68 -10.36 6.79
CA ALA A 11 -1.43 -10.72 5.61
C ALA A 11 -2.06 -12.10 5.82
N ALA A 12 -3.14 -12.41 5.09
CA ALA A 12 -3.85 -13.69 5.24
C ALA A 12 -2.93 -14.91 5.04
N ALA A 13 -1.88 -14.77 4.23
CA ALA A 13 -0.91 -15.81 3.92
C ALA A 13 0.00 -16.19 5.11
N GLU A 14 0.06 -15.39 6.18
CA GLU A 14 0.89 -15.69 7.36
C GLU A 14 0.55 -17.04 8.00
N ARG A 15 -0.68 -17.52 7.81
CA ARG A 15 -1.16 -18.86 8.22
C ARG A 15 -0.75 -19.92 7.19
N ALA A 16 0.55 -20.06 6.98
CA ALA A 16 1.15 -20.86 5.92
C ALA A 16 1.25 -22.37 6.27
N GLN A 17 2.12 -22.70 7.22
CA GLN A 17 2.40 -24.06 7.68
C GLN A 17 2.22 -24.12 9.21
N PRO A 18 1.03 -24.54 9.70
CA PRO A 18 0.62 -24.29 11.08
C PRO A 18 1.19 -25.25 12.13
N LEU A 19 1.66 -26.44 11.74
CA LEU A 19 2.05 -27.50 12.69
C LEU A 19 3.52 -27.90 12.53
N ASP A 20 3.96 -28.10 11.29
CA ASP A 20 5.28 -28.59 10.92
C ASP A 20 5.83 -27.82 9.71
N GLY A 21 7.16 -27.79 9.58
CA GLY A 21 7.83 -27.22 8.41
C GLY A 21 8.10 -28.31 7.39
N LYS A 22 7.50 -28.18 6.19
CA LYS A 22 7.70 -29.09 5.05
C LYS A 22 8.48 -28.41 3.94
N ASP A 23 9.44 -29.14 3.38
CA ASP A 23 10.28 -28.73 2.26
C ASP A 23 9.81 -29.39 0.96
N TRP A 24 9.22 -28.59 0.07
CA TRP A 24 8.74 -29.06 -1.23
C TRP A 24 9.88 -29.63 -2.09
N LYS A 25 11.12 -29.16 -1.93
CA LYS A 25 12.26 -29.62 -2.72
C LYS A 25 12.72 -31.03 -2.31
N LYS A 26 12.35 -31.47 -1.10
CA LYS A 26 12.55 -32.85 -0.61
C LYS A 26 11.37 -33.78 -0.89
N GLY A 27 10.29 -33.27 -1.51
CA GLY A 27 9.07 -34.04 -1.76
C GLY A 27 8.17 -34.20 -0.54
N GLU A 28 8.36 -33.39 0.51
CA GLU A 28 7.55 -33.45 1.74
C GLU A 28 6.18 -32.77 1.57
N CYS A 29 6.05 -31.89 0.58
CA CYS A 29 4.81 -31.21 0.19
C CYS A 29 4.87 -30.72 -1.27
N ASP A 30 3.73 -30.27 -1.81
CA ASP A 30 3.68 -29.60 -3.10
C ASP A 30 4.26 -28.18 -3.05
N LEU A 31 4.78 -27.69 -4.18
CA LEU A 31 5.17 -26.28 -4.34
C LEU A 31 3.92 -25.43 -4.58
N ILE A 32 3.49 -24.70 -3.54
CA ILE A 32 2.31 -23.83 -3.55
C ILE A 32 2.78 -22.39 -3.24
N PRO A 33 2.86 -21.49 -4.25
CA PRO A 33 3.25 -20.10 -4.04
C PRO A 33 2.34 -19.38 -3.04
N GLY A 34 2.93 -18.75 -2.03
CA GLY A 34 2.21 -18.08 -0.95
C GLY A 34 1.78 -18.97 0.21
N LYS A 35 2.19 -20.25 0.23
CA LYS A 35 1.88 -21.18 1.32
C LYS A 35 3.05 -22.09 1.69
N THR A 36 3.59 -22.85 0.74
CA THR A 36 4.77 -23.71 0.95
C THR A 36 6.01 -23.19 0.19
N ALA A 37 5.84 -22.14 -0.61
CA ALA A 37 6.88 -21.41 -1.32
C ALA A 37 6.56 -19.89 -1.31
N PRO A 38 7.51 -19.01 -1.68
CA PRO A 38 7.22 -17.59 -1.89
C PRO A 38 6.10 -17.38 -2.91
N HIS A 39 5.36 -16.27 -2.81
CA HIS A 39 4.50 -15.80 -3.90
C HIS A 39 5.36 -15.55 -5.15
N ILE A 40 4.80 -15.82 -6.33
CA ILE A 40 5.45 -15.55 -7.62
C ILE A 40 4.62 -14.44 -8.30
N MET A 41 5.15 -13.22 -8.28
CA MET A 41 4.41 -12.03 -8.69
C MET A 41 4.87 -11.55 -10.07
N THR A 42 3.91 -11.15 -10.91
CA THR A 42 4.20 -10.43 -12.16
C THR A 42 4.19 -8.94 -11.89
N VAL A 43 5.32 -8.27 -12.17
CA VAL A 43 5.46 -6.81 -12.06
C VAL A 43 5.81 -6.24 -13.42
N GLU A 44 4.95 -5.36 -13.93
CA GLU A 44 5.20 -4.60 -15.15
C GLU A 44 6.09 -3.40 -14.85
N ARG A 45 7.15 -3.24 -15.64
CA ARG A 45 8.13 -2.15 -15.49
C ARG A 45 8.25 -1.42 -16.81
N ASP A 46 7.91 -0.14 -16.77
CA ASP A 46 8.13 0.78 -17.88
C ASP A 46 9.45 1.51 -17.63
N TYR A 47 10.54 0.90 -18.10
CA TYR A 47 11.88 1.44 -17.88
C TYR A 47 12.08 2.85 -18.47
N PRO A 48 11.61 3.15 -19.70
CA PRO A 48 11.67 4.50 -20.24
C PRO A 48 10.96 5.54 -19.37
N ALA A 49 9.85 5.18 -18.70
CA ALA A 49 9.10 6.09 -17.83
C ALA A 49 9.62 6.17 -16.38
N THR A 50 10.80 5.63 -16.07
CA THR A 50 11.31 5.56 -14.69
C THR A 50 11.36 6.94 -14.01
N TYR A 51 11.92 7.96 -14.67
CA TYR A 51 12.02 9.30 -14.10
C TYR A 51 10.65 9.97 -13.94
N GLU A 52 9.76 9.82 -14.92
CA GLU A 52 8.40 10.36 -14.85
C GLU A 52 7.60 9.75 -13.70
N ARG A 53 7.76 8.44 -13.46
CA ARG A 53 7.15 7.75 -12.32
C ARG A 53 7.79 8.14 -10.99
N PHE A 54 9.11 8.36 -10.95
CA PHE A 54 9.79 8.80 -9.72
C PHE A 54 9.35 10.20 -9.28
N THR A 55 9.09 11.09 -10.24
CA THR A 55 8.68 12.48 -10.00
C THR A 55 7.16 12.69 -9.95
N SER A 56 6.40 11.63 -9.68
CA SER A 56 4.95 11.69 -9.51
C SER A 56 4.45 10.66 -8.50
N ILE A 57 3.32 10.93 -7.86
CA ILE A 57 2.63 9.93 -7.04
C ILE A 57 1.88 8.98 -7.96
N GLY A 58 2.07 7.67 -7.81
CA GLY A 58 1.50 6.68 -8.74
C GLY A 58 -0.01 6.45 -8.58
N PRO A 59 -0.69 5.92 -9.62
CA PRO A 59 -2.15 5.77 -9.64
C PRO A 59 -2.68 4.66 -8.73
N LEU A 60 -1.81 3.82 -8.15
CA LEU A 60 -2.24 2.70 -7.30
C LEU A 60 -2.85 3.17 -5.97
N MET A 61 -2.50 4.36 -5.50
CA MET A 61 -3.13 4.95 -4.31
C MET A 61 -4.63 5.20 -4.50
N GLU A 62 -5.06 5.47 -5.73
CA GLU A 62 -6.47 5.69 -6.08
C GLU A 62 -7.15 4.37 -6.47
N LYS A 63 -6.45 3.52 -7.22
CA LYS A 63 -7.01 2.26 -7.75
C LYS A 63 -7.13 1.15 -6.69
N ILE A 64 -6.12 1.02 -5.82
CA ILE A 64 -6.03 -0.03 -4.79
C ILE A 64 -6.33 0.55 -3.41
N GLY A 65 -5.83 1.75 -3.13
CA GLY A 65 -5.93 2.38 -1.82
C GLY A 65 -4.58 2.44 -1.09
N ASN A 66 -4.63 2.67 0.22
CA ASN A 66 -3.48 2.66 1.12
C ASN A 66 -3.73 1.67 2.27
N GLY A 67 -2.68 1.27 2.97
CA GLY A 67 -2.82 0.38 4.12
C GLY A 67 -1.49 -0.13 4.66
N GLY A 68 -1.60 -0.95 5.70
CA GLY A 68 -0.51 -1.55 6.43
C GLY A 68 -1.05 -2.25 7.67
N LYS A 69 -0.25 -3.08 8.32
CA LYS A 69 -0.66 -3.75 9.58
C LYS A 69 -1.96 -4.57 9.47
N GLY A 70 -2.17 -5.21 8.33
CA GLY A 70 -3.36 -6.04 8.06
C GLY A 70 -4.65 -5.28 7.79
N ILE A 71 -4.63 -3.94 7.73
CA ILE A 71 -5.79 -3.10 7.43
C ILE A 71 -5.53 -2.23 6.20
N ALA A 72 -6.61 -1.82 5.53
CA ALA A 72 -6.54 -0.97 4.34
C ALA A 72 -7.70 0.04 4.33
N TRP A 73 -7.51 1.16 3.64
CA TRP A 73 -8.50 2.22 3.52
C TRP A 73 -8.41 2.95 2.17
N ASN A 74 -9.48 3.64 1.80
CA ASN A 74 -9.50 4.53 0.65
C ASN A 74 -8.75 5.84 0.95
N THR A 75 -7.94 6.31 0.00
CA THR A 75 -7.17 7.55 0.14
C THR A 75 -7.40 8.57 -0.98
N GLN A 76 -8.57 8.50 -1.65
CA GLN A 76 -8.89 9.38 -2.78
C GLN A 76 -8.87 10.85 -2.40
N SER A 77 -9.46 11.21 -1.25
CA SER A 77 -9.48 12.58 -0.74
C SER A 77 -8.08 13.16 -0.54
N GLU A 78 -7.12 12.35 -0.10
CA GLU A 78 -5.73 12.75 0.08
C GLU A 78 -5.02 12.93 -1.25
N MET A 79 -5.27 12.06 -2.22
CA MET A 79 -4.75 12.22 -3.58
C MET A 79 -5.27 13.51 -4.23
N ASP A 80 -6.54 13.84 -4.04
CA ASP A 80 -7.12 15.10 -4.54
C ASP A 80 -6.55 16.34 -3.85
N LEU A 81 -6.19 16.24 -2.57
CA LEU A 81 -5.48 17.30 -1.85
C LEU A 81 -4.04 17.44 -2.38
N LEU A 82 -3.32 16.35 -2.58
CA LEU A 82 -1.95 16.36 -3.09
C LEU A 82 -1.84 16.94 -4.49
N ARG A 83 -2.86 16.76 -5.34
CA ARG A 83 -2.93 17.46 -6.65
C ARG A 83 -2.96 18.98 -6.51
N LYS A 84 -3.54 19.50 -5.42
CA LYS A 84 -3.64 20.95 -5.15
C LYS A 84 -2.36 21.48 -4.50
N LEU A 85 -1.73 20.70 -3.62
CA LEU A 85 -0.51 21.07 -2.92
C LEU A 85 0.71 21.02 -3.85
N ASN A 86 0.90 19.91 -4.54
CA ASN A 86 2.11 19.62 -5.30
C ASN A 86 1.94 19.94 -6.80
N TYR A 87 0.79 20.46 -7.21
CA TYR A 87 0.36 20.54 -8.61
C TYR A 87 0.36 19.17 -9.29
N THR A 88 0.17 19.13 -10.62
CA THR A 88 0.05 17.88 -11.39
C THR A 88 0.88 17.88 -12.65
N LYS A 89 1.40 16.72 -13.03
CA LYS A 89 2.08 16.51 -14.32
C LYS A 89 1.17 16.95 -15.48
N ALA A 90 1.64 17.87 -16.31
CA ALA A 90 0.86 18.44 -17.42
C ALA A 90 0.70 17.47 -18.59
N ASP A 91 1.70 16.61 -18.83
CA ASP A 91 1.76 15.64 -19.91
C ASP A 91 2.55 14.38 -19.51
N GLY A 92 2.87 13.55 -20.49
CA GLY A 92 3.66 12.35 -20.31
C GLY A 92 2.93 11.16 -19.65
N PRO A 93 3.67 10.09 -19.32
CA PRO A 93 3.11 8.84 -18.77
C PRO A 93 2.37 9.01 -17.44
N ALA A 94 2.69 10.04 -16.67
CA ALA A 94 2.10 10.34 -15.38
C ALA A 94 1.13 11.54 -15.40
N LYS A 95 0.66 11.96 -16.59
CA LYS A 95 -0.25 13.11 -16.75
C LYS A 95 -1.41 13.08 -15.75
N GLY A 96 -1.60 14.20 -15.05
CA GLY A 96 -2.67 14.38 -14.05
C GLY A 96 -2.36 13.81 -12.65
N GLN A 97 -1.22 13.13 -12.47
CA GLN A 97 -0.78 12.68 -11.15
C GLN A 97 -0.11 13.82 -10.37
N PRO A 98 -0.21 13.83 -9.02
CA PRO A 98 0.51 14.79 -8.17
C PRO A 98 2.02 14.73 -8.40
N MET A 99 2.72 15.87 -8.39
CA MET A 99 4.17 15.92 -8.60
C MET A 99 4.98 15.53 -7.35
N LEU A 100 6.20 15.04 -7.59
CA LEU A 100 7.26 14.80 -6.60
C LEU A 100 8.60 15.38 -7.11
N ASN A 101 8.65 16.70 -7.32
CA ASN A 101 9.86 17.36 -7.86
C ASN A 101 10.80 17.81 -6.75
N THR A 102 10.24 18.28 -5.64
CA THR A 102 10.98 18.80 -4.50
C THR A 102 10.90 17.84 -3.32
N ALA A 103 11.85 17.98 -2.38
CA ALA A 103 11.77 17.26 -1.11
C ALA A 103 10.53 17.68 -0.29
N ILE A 104 10.02 18.91 -0.49
CA ILE A 104 8.79 19.39 0.15
C ILE A 104 7.59 18.62 -0.41
N ASP A 105 7.52 18.41 -1.73
CA ASP A 105 6.45 17.63 -2.36
C ASP A 105 6.37 16.21 -1.78
N ALA A 106 7.53 15.58 -1.58
CA ALA A 106 7.64 14.27 -0.96
C ALA A 106 7.26 14.28 0.53
N ALA A 107 7.64 15.33 1.28
CA ALA A 107 7.22 15.50 2.66
C ALA A 107 5.70 15.65 2.79
N GLU A 108 5.08 16.47 1.93
CA GLU A 108 3.62 16.68 1.94
C GLU A 108 2.87 15.40 1.54
N MET A 109 3.41 14.59 0.63
CA MET A 109 2.89 13.25 0.35
C MET A 109 2.84 12.39 1.61
N ILE A 110 3.94 12.35 2.38
CA ILE A 110 4.01 11.58 3.64
C ILE A 110 2.98 12.11 4.63
N LEU A 111 2.98 13.42 4.89
CA LEU A 111 2.12 14.05 5.88
C LEU A 111 0.63 13.89 5.54
N THR A 112 0.29 13.96 4.26
CA THR A 112 -1.11 13.89 3.81
C THR A 112 -1.65 12.46 3.84
N LEU A 113 -0.83 11.45 3.47
CA LEU A 113 -1.27 10.06 3.35
C LEU A 113 -1.21 9.26 4.65
N ALA A 114 -0.43 9.69 5.64
CA ALA A 114 -0.22 8.96 6.88
C ALA A 114 -1.32 9.25 7.93
N PRO A 115 -1.87 8.23 8.61
CA PRO A 115 -2.85 8.43 9.67
C PRO A 115 -2.30 9.20 10.87
N GLU A 116 -0.99 9.16 11.13
CA GLU A 116 -0.36 9.83 12.26
C GLU A 116 -0.35 11.36 12.11
N THR A 117 -0.43 11.85 10.87
CA THR A 117 -0.30 13.27 10.52
C THR A 117 -1.56 13.85 9.86
N ASN A 118 -2.51 12.99 9.44
CA ASN A 118 -3.79 13.40 8.90
C ASN A 118 -4.96 12.74 9.65
N GLY A 119 -5.71 13.54 10.41
CA GLY A 119 -6.86 13.08 11.19
C GLY A 119 -7.97 12.41 10.37
N GLN A 120 -8.17 12.78 9.10
CA GLN A 120 -9.13 12.08 8.23
C GLN A 120 -8.67 10.64 7.95
N VAL A 121 -7.37 10.45 7.73
CA VAL A 121 -6.78 9.13 7.52
C VAL A 121 -6.76 8.34 8.83
N ALA A 122 -6.48 8.98 9.96
CA ALA A 122 -6.55 8.38 11.29
C ALA A 122 -7.90 7.70 11.56
N VAL A 123 -9.00 8.43 11.32
CA VAL A 123 -10.36 7.91 11.52
C VAL A 123 -10.64 6.73 10.59
N LYS A 124 -10.24 6.82 9.32
CA LYS A 124 -10.38 5.73 8.34
C LYS A 124 -9.59 4.48 8.73
N ALA A 125 -8.36 4.64 9.22
CA ALA A 125 -7.52 3.53 9.67
C ALA A 125 -8.11 2.84 10.90
N TRP A 126 -8.57 3.60 11.90
CA TRP A 126 -9.23 3.02 13.07
C TRP A 126 -10.55 2.34 12.72
N ALA A 127 -11.34 2.92 11.81
CA ALA A 127 -12.55 2.28 11.30
C ALA A 127 -12.24 0.94 10.61
N ALA A 128 -11.18 0.88 9.80
CA ALA A 128 -10.75 -0.37 9.16
C ALA A 128 -10.35 -1.44 10.18
N LEU A 129 -9.68 -1.05 11.28
CA LEU A 129 -9.35 -2.00 12.36
C LEU A 129 -10.60 -2.49 13.10
N SER A 130 -11.59 -1.63 13.31
CA SER A 130 -12.85 -1.97 13.99
C SER A 130 -13.60 -3.12 13.33
N GLU A 131 -13.50 -3.27 12.01
CA GLU A 131 -14.08 -4.42 11.29
C GLU A 131 -13.48 -5.76 11.72
N PHE A 132 -12.17 -5.79 12.04
CA PHE A 132 -11.49 -7.01 12.48
C PHE A 132 -11.76 -7.31 13.96
N THR A 133 -11.84 -6.28 14.80
CA THR A 133 -12.01 -6.46 16.26
C THR A 133 -13.46 -6.59 16.68
N GLY A 134 -14.41 -6.12 15.86
CA GLY A 134 -15.83 -5.98 16.22
C GLY A 134 -16.09 -4.90 17.28
N ARG A 135 -15.15 -3.97 17.49
CA ARG A 135 -15.24 -2.89 18.49
C ARG A 135 -14.90 -1.56 17.84
N ASP A 136 -15.71 -0.53 18.11
CA ASP A 136 -15.40 0.82 17.64
C ASP A 136 -14.07 1.32 18.23
N HIS A 137 -13.18 1.78 17.36
CA HIS A 137 -11.90 2.41 17.67
C HIS A 137 -11.80 3.83 17.12
N THR A 138 -12.80 4.32 16.39
CA THR A 138 -12.74 5.66 15.76
C THR A 138 -12.69 6.79 16.78
N HIS A 139 -13.23 6.57 17.97
CA HIS A 139 -13.14 7.49 19.11
C HIS A 139 -11.70 7.87 19.51
N LEU A 140 -10.69 7.10 19.08
CA LEU A 140 -9.27 7.43 19.30
C LEU A 140 -8.76 8.58 18.42
N ALA A 141 -9.50 8.96 17.38
CA ALA A 141 -9.13 10.00 16.43
C ALA A 141 -10.21 11.07 16.18
N THR A 142 -11.46 10.84 16.59
CA THR A 142 -12.58 11.79 16.43
C THR A 142 -12.77 12.69 17.65
N ASN A 143 -11.69 13.23 18.26
CA ASN A 143 -11.69 13.97 19.54
C ASN A 143 -13.01 14.72 19.85
N LYS A 144 -13.48 14.61 21.10
CA LYS A 144 -14.66 15.33 21.62
C LYS A 144 -14.48 16.85 21.59
#